data_AF-A0A2D8EUL6-F1
#
_entry.id   AF-A0A2D8EUL6-F1
#
_cell.length_a   1.000
_cell.length_b   1.000
_cell.length_c   1.000
_cell.angle_alpha   90.00
_cell.angle_beta   90.00
_cell.angle_gamma   90.00
#
_symmetry.space_group_name_H-M   'P 1'
#
loop_
_entity.id
_entity.type
_entity.pdbx_description
1 polymer ?
#
loop_
_entity_poly.entity_id
_entity_poly.type
_entity_poly.pdbx_seq_one_letter_code
_entity_poly.pdbx_strand_id
1 'polypeptide(L)'
;MNDKITKAPVTYEDWIDLGRVIIPCDTKQAVVEKWSDPDFKITKEEWRIEHATKQIGLRLDQYIDFDIDNPVVKRFTGDHIKSCGAIFGRRNNPSSHYLWSGTSDYKKFALPKELENYYKDYGHGATLCEIRHGANKYTLVPETKYHTTNEVVKWVKYDGIDEYPGNLKVDLGKIALAAALCITYAGSGQRDDYSTAIAGVLLKHTEWNVDDIDDFVYKIAVAAKDEEAEKRNKKGTTHKKANRRFGMPKLAEIIGCSTKTIATIFSWIGVQEATSEEAKQSIGQIIEYGSDRYFVKINAVVQGEAVEKTITVDGPTLRNKKLFYDAVISKAAVWIPEMKPADFEEIMRRKYEAREKSNNYVEEAEEDLRFVKHFRNYISEEKAYTTKKELAYFGLPYFNTQKNILEFNLDKFEDYLHKQKINLPRVDLVIKCQNILKAKKNHGKYGTKSCVSWRMVGQTVDKEDLIVEGEYQEIKDNGEQNNE
;
A
#
# COMPACT_ATOMS: atom_id res chain seq x y z
N MET A 1 -39.37 0.04 21.34
CA MET A 1 -40.46 1.02 21.50
C MET A 1 -39.88 2.37 21.13
N ASN A 2 -40.25 2.90 19.96
CA ASN A 2 -39.86 4.23 19.51
C ASN A 2 -40.86 5.23 20.07
N ASP A 3 -40.70 5.63 21.32
CA ASP A 3 -41.37 6.82 21.82
C ASP A 3 -40.72 8.01 21.12
N LYS A 4 -41.42 8.56 20.13
CA LYS A 4 -41.03 9.84 19.52
C LYS A 4 -41.01 10.88 20.63
N ILE A 5 -39.81 11.38 20.93
CA ILE A 5 -39.60 12.45 21.91
C ILE A 5 -40.33 13.69 21.40
N THR A 6 -41.48 14.03 22.00
CA THR A 6 -42.30 15.19 21.60
C THR A 6 -41.80 16.51 22.18
N LYS A 7 -40.82 16.47 23.11
CA LYS A 7 -40.26 17.64 23.79
C LYS A 7 -38.74 17.55 23.84
N ALA A 8 -38.06 18.61 23.40
CA ALA A 8 -36.61 18.70 23.48
C ALA A 8 -36.12 18.57 24.94
N PRO A 9 -35.17 17.67 25.25
CA PRO A 9 -34.67 17.49 26.61
C PRO A 9 -33.84 18.70 27.03
N VAL A 10 -34.13 19.24 28.21
CA VAL A 10 -33.48 20.45 28.75
C VAL A 10 -33.21 20.33 30.25
N THR A 11 -33.90 19.44 30.96
CA THR A 11 -33.68 19.16 32.39
C THR A 11 -32.93 17.85 32.59
N TYR A 12 -32.37 17.66 33.79
CA TYR A 12 -31.70 16.41 34.14
C TYR A 12 -32.69 15.24 34.18
N GLU A 13 -33.95 15.48 34.58
CA GLU A 13 -35.00 14.47 34.51
C GLU A 13 -35.28 14.04 33.07
N ASP A 14 -35.39 14.98 32.12
CA ASP A 14 -35.64 14.66 30.72
C ASP A 14 -34.55 13.71 30.19
N TRP A 15 -33.27 13.98 30.48
CA TRP A 15 -32.17 13.13 30.01
C TRP A 15 -32.11 11.77 30.70
N ILE A 16 -32.34 11.71 32.02
CA ILE A 16 -32.35 10.45 32.77
C ILE A 16 -33.53 9.56 32.33
N ASP A 17 -34.71 10.15 32.08
CA ASP A 17 -35.89 9.41 31.59
C ASP A 17 -35.68 8.81 30.20
N LEU A 18 -34.85 9.47 29.37
CA LEU A 18 -34.39 8.93 28.09
C LEU A 18 -33.30 7.85 28.26
N GLY A 19 -32.96 7.46 29.49
CA GLY A 19 -31.91 6.48 29.79
C GLY A 19 -30.52 6.97 29.39
N ARG A 20 -30.26 8.28 29.43
CA ARG A 20 -28.97 8.86 29.08
C ARG A 20 -28.13 9.09 30.32
N VAL A 21 -26.81 8.97 30.16
CA VAL A 21 -25.86 9.28 31.22
C VAL A 21 -25.51 10.75 31.15
N ILE A 22 -25.77 11.45 32.24
CA ILE A 22 -25.42 12.86 32.42
C ILE A 22 -24.38 13.02 33.52
N ILE A 23 -23.54 14.03 33.35
CA ILE A 23 -22.40 14.33 34.19
C ILE A 23 -22.58 15.74 34.74
N PRO A 24 -22.55 15.94 36.06
CA PRO A 24 -22.56 17.27 36.64
C PRO A 24 -21.24 17.95 36.31
N CYS A 25 -21.32 19.13 35.72
CA CYS A 25 -20.16 19.92 35.34
C CYS A 25 -20.13 21.28 36.04
N ASP A 26 -18.92 21.78 36.24
CA ASP A 26 -18.65 23.15 36.68
C ASP A 26 -17.52 23.72 35.82
N THR A 27 -17.70 24.93 35.30
CA THR A 27 -16.77 25.55 34.34
C THR A 27 -16.39 24.64 33.15
N LYS A 28 -17.35 23.82 32.66
CA LYS A 28 -17.19 22.76 31.63
C LYS A 28 -16.51 21.47 32.08
N GLN A 29 -16.01 21.37 33.31
CA GLN A 29 -15.32 20.19 33.80
C GLN A 29 -16.25 19.33 34.65
N ALA A 30 -16.17 18.01 34.50
CA ALA A 30 -16.87 17.09 35.39
C ALA A 30 -16.44 17.31 36.85
N VAL A 31 -17.39 17.35 37.78
CA VAL A 31 -17.11 17.51 39.22
C VAL A 31 -17.14 16.20 40.00
N VAL A 32 -17.41 15.09 39.32
CA VAL A 32 -17.47 13.74 39.88
C VAL A 32 -16.37 12.88 39.28
N GLU A 33 -15.81 11.99 40.09
CA GLU A 33 -14.79 11.04 39.65
C GLU A 33 -15.40 9.92 38.80
N LYS A 34 -14.56 9.25 37.99
CA LYS A 34 -14.95 8.06 37.22
C LYS A 34 -16.19 8.23 36.34
N TRP A 35 -16.51 9.46 35.94
CA TRP A 35 -17.64 9.75 35.04
C TRP A 35 -17.55 9.02 33.68
N SER A 36 -16.35 8.61 33.27
CA SER A 36 -16.12 7.85 32.04
C SER A 36 -16.20 6.33 32.21
N ASP A 37 -16.43 5.84 33.43
CA ASP A 37 -16.64 4.41 33.71
C ASP A 37 -17.94 3.94 33.04
N PRO A 38 -17.95 2.82 32.30
CA PRO A 38 -19.17 2.28 31.69
C PRO A 38 -20.36 2.16 32.66
N ASP A 39 -20.09 1.84 33.92
CA ASP A 39 -21.13 1.62 34.94
C ASP A 39 -21.58 2.90 35.66
N PHE A 40 -20.94 4.04 35.37
CA PHE A 40 -21.29 5.31 35.99
C PHE A 40 -22.72 5.75 35.64
N LYS A 41 -23.50 6.06 36.68
CA LYS A 41 -24.87 6.59 36.60
C LYS A 41 -25.11 7.49 37.80
N ILE A 42 -25.88 8.56 37.59
CA ILE A 42 -26.41 9.42 38.65
C ILE A 42 -27.93 9.28 38.66
N THR A 43 -28.49 9.10 39.85
CA THR A 43 -29.95 9.03 40.01
C THR A 43 -30.58 10.42 39.99
N LYS A 44 -31.89 10.53 39.68
CA LYS A 44 -32.60 11.80 39.76
C LYS A 44 -32.52 12.43 41.16
N GLU A 45 -32.60 11.61 42.20
CA GLU A 45 -32.59 12.08 43.59
C GLU A 45 -31.21 12.60 44.00
N GLU A 46 -30.16 11.88 43.64
CA GLU A 46 -28.78 12.33 43.82
C GLU A 46 -28.51 13.65 43.08
N TRP A 47 -28.92 13.76 41.81
CA TRP A 47 -28.78 15.00 41.06
C TRP A 47 -29.50 16.16 41.76
N ARG A 48 -30.74 15.94 42.21
CA ARG A 48 -31.58 16.94 42.87
C ARG A 48 -30.97 17.42 44.19
N ILE A 49 -30.34 16.53 44.96
CA ILE A 49 -29.76 16.87 46.27
C ILE A 49 -28.38 17.52 46.10
N GLU A 50 -27.52 16.95 45.25
CA GLU A 50 -26.08 17.26 45.25
C GLU A 50 -25.65 18.13 44.06
N HIS A 51 -26.43 18.18 42.98
CA HIS A 51 -26.01 18.76 41.70
C HIS A 51 -27.02 19.71 41.06
N ALA A 52 -28.05 20.14 41.80
CA ALA A 52 -29.14 20.98 41.27
C ALA A 52 -28.68 22.28 40.58
N THR A 53 -27.51 22.82 40.94
CA THR A 53 -26.94 24.05 40.36
C THR A 53 -25.85 23.79 39.32
N LYS A 54 -25.51 22.53 39.05
CA LYS A 54 -24.43 22.14 38.14
C LYS A 54 -24.91 22.16 36.68
N GLN A 55 -23.95 22.34 35.79
CA GLN A 55 -24.16 22.24 34.35
C GLN A 55 -24.41 20.77 33.96
N ILE A 56 -25.16 20.54 32.89
CA ILE A 56 -25.43 19.18 32.40
C ILE A 56 -24.47 18.85 31.26
N GLY A 57 -23.55 17.92 31.50
CA GLY A 57 -22.76 17.27 30.47
C GLY A 57 -23.43 15.97 30.01
N LEU A 58 -23.91 15.89 28.78
CA LEU A 58 -24.42 14.65 28.20
C LEU A 58 -23.24 13.79 27.75
N ARG A 59 -23.08 12.59 28.35
CA ARG A 59 -22.05 11.63 27.94
C ARG A 59 -22.41 11.01 26.59
N LEU A 60 -21.42 10.88 25.72
CA LEU A 60 -21.63 10.55 24.30
C LEU A 60 -21.63 9.05 24.02
N ASP A 61 -22.12 8.22 24.95
CA ASP A 61 -22.17 6.76 24.83
C ASP A 61 -22.96 6.31 23.60
N GLN A 62 -24.06 6.98 23.31
CA GLN A 62 -25.03 6.62 22.26
C GLN A 62 -25.09 7.65 21.13
N TYR A 63 -24.27 8.69 21.23
CA TYR A 63 -24.37 9.87 20.40
C TYR A 63 -23.03 10.23 19.77
N ILE A 64 -23.12 10.76 18.56
CA ILE A 64 -22.03 11.41 17.86
C ILE A 64 -22.30 12.90 17.94
N ASP A 65 -21.33 13.67 18.44
CA ASP A 65 -21.37 15.12 18.47
C ASP A 65 -20.34 15.70 17.50
N PHE A 66 -20.83 16.44 16.50
CA PHE A 66 -19.99 17.28 15.66
C PHE A 66 -19.89 18.67 16.26
N ASP A 67 -18.75 18.91 16.93
CA ASP A 67 -18.43 20.17 17.59
C ASP A 67 -17.68 21.09 16.61
N ILE A 68 -18.16 22.32 16.46
CA ILE A 68 -17.61 23.33 15.56
C ILE A 68 -16.97 24.46 16.37
N ASP A 69 -15.64 24.46 16.37
CA ASP A 69 -14.80 25.48 16.98
C ASP A 69 -14.63 26.72 16.09
N ASN A 70 -14.47 26.52 14.77
CA ASN A 70 -14.17 27.61 13.84
C ASN A 70 -15.42 28.06 13.06
N PRO A 71 -15.77 29.36 13.05
CA PRO A 71 -16.97 29.86 12.36
C PRO A 71 -16.95 29.66 10.84
N VAL A 72 -15.79 29.46 10.20
CA VAL A 72 -15.71 29.20 8.75
C VAL A 72 -16.34 27.85 8.40
N VAL A 73 -16.23 26.84 9.28
CA VAL A 73 -16.83 25.49 9.08
C VAL A 73 -18.33 25.59 8.84
N LYS A 74 -19.02 26.49 9.56
CA LYS A 74 -20.47 26.66 9.42
C LYS A 74 -20.92 27.08 8.03
N ARG A 75 -20.07 27.80 7.28
CA ARG A 75 -20.39 28.24 5.92
C ARG A 75 -20.67 27.08 4.98
N PHE A 76 -20.19 25.89 5.30
CA PHE A 76 -20.30 24.67 4.49
C PHE A 76 -21.24 23.61 5.09
N THR A 77 -21.82 23.87 6.27
CA THR A 77 -22.69 22.88 6.93
C THR A 77 -23.96 22.61 6.13
N GLY A 78 -24.59 23.64 5.56
CA GLY A 78 -25.79 23.49 4.74
C GLY A 78 -25.57 22.73 3.42
N ASP A 79 -24.33 22.67 2.93
CA ASP A 79 -23.99 22.03 1.65
C ASP A 79 -23.73 20.52 1.76
N HIS A 80 -23.30 20.06 2.94
CA HIS A 80 -22.78 18.71 3.13
C HIS A 80 -23.46 17.93 4.26
N ILE A 81 -24.11 18.60 5.23
CA ILE A 81 -24.95 17.91 6.21
C ILE A 81 -26.29 17.57 5.56
N LYS A 82 -26.50 16.29 5.27
CA LYS A 82 -27.74 15.80 4.63
C LYS A 82 -28.98 15.96 5.51
N SER A 83 -28.86 15.66 6.81
CA SER A 83 -29.92 15.85 7.79
C SER A 83 -29.37 15.89 9.21
N CYS A 84 -29.95 16.74 10.04
CA CYS A 84 -29.77 16.73 11.49
C CYS A 84 -31.02 17.30 12.16
N GLY A 85 -31.59 16.54 13.08
CA GLY A 85 -32.73 16.94 13.88
C GLY A 85 -32.35 17.68 15.16
N ALA A 86 -31.12 17.52 15.66
CA ALA A 86 -30.69 18.01 16.96
C ALA A 86 -29.47 18.93 16.82
N ILE A 87 -29.73 20.24 16.80
CA ILE A 87 -28.72 21.29 16.62
C ILE A 87 -28.82 22.26 17.78
N PHE A 88 -27.70 22.56 18.43
CA PHE A 88 -27.67 23.48 19.55
C PHE A 88 -26.34 24.22 19.66
N GLY A 89 -26.34 25.24 20.51
CA GLY A 89 -25.17 26.07 20.75
C GLY A 89 -25.53 27.32 21.54
N ARG A 90 -24.62 28.28 21.56
CA ARG A 90 -24.77 29.55 22.29
C ARG A 90 -25.29 30.65 21.38
N ARG A 91 -25.82 31.75 21.93
CA ARG A 91 -26.30 32.87 21.11
C ARG A 91 -25.27 33.36 20.07
N ASN A 92 -24.01 33.51 20.45
CA ASN A 92 -22.93 33.93 19.54
C ASN A 92 -22.39 32.77 18.66
N ASN A 93 -22.70 31.52 18.99
CA ASN A 93 -22.31 30.33 18.23
C ASN A 93 -23.46 29.30 18.23
N PRO A 94 -24.59 29.58 17.55
CA PRO A 94 -25.85 28.87 17.80
C PRO A 94 -25.87 27.45 17.24
N SER A 95 -25.18 27.20 16.14
CA SER A 95 -25.05 25.89 15.52
C SER A 95 -23.64 25.33 15.73
N SER A 96 -23.18 25.28 16.99
CA SER A 96 -21.86 24.76 17.33
C SER A 96 -21.85 23.24 17.48
N HIS A 97 -23.00 22.64 17.80
CA HIS A 97 -23.14 21.20 17.99
C HIS A 97 -24.24 20.63 17.11
N TYR A 98 -23.96 19.45 16.55
CA TYR A 98 -24.91 18.63 15.80
C TYR A 98 -24.85 17.22 16.39
N LEU A 99 -25.98 16.71 16.85
CA LEU A 99 -26.07 15.36 17.41
C LEU A 99 -26.74 14.40 16.44
N TRP A 100 -26.17 13.19 16.39
CA TRP A 100 -26.77 12.01 15.79
C TRP A 100 -26.68 10.83 16.74
N SER A 101 -27.59 9.89 16.61
CA SER A 101 -27.45 8.59 17.28
C SER A 101 -26.45 7.72 16.54
N GLY A 102 -25.77 6.84 17.28
CA GLY A 102 -24.83 5.86 16.74
C GLY A 102 -23.44 6.01 17.32
N THR A 103 -22.47 5.43 16.61
CA THR A 103 -21.07 5.31 17.07
C THR A 103 -20.10 5.84 16.01
N SER A 104 -19.03 6.49 16.45
CA SER A 104 -17.92 6.88 15.59
C SER A 104 -16.61 6.90 16.37
N ASP A 105 -15.49 6.71 15.68
CA ASP A 105 -14.20 7.06 16.26
C ASP A 105 -14.10 8.58 16.46
N TYR A 106 -13.35 8.98 17.48
CA TYR A 106 -12.97 10.36 17.66
C TYR A 106 -12.10 10.84 16.49
N LYS A 107 -12.44 12.00 15.94
CA LYS A 107 -11.65 12.66 14.91
C LYS A 107 -11.60 14.15 15.16
N LYS A 108 -10.38 14.68 15.26
CA LYS A 108 -10.15 16.13 15.29
C LYS A 108 -9.68 16.60 13.92
N PHE A 109 -10.31 17.65 13.40
CA PHE A 109 -9.87 18.35 12.20
C PHE A 109 -9.22 19.67 12.62
N ALA A 110 -7.92 19.79 12.37
CA ALA A 110 -7.14 20.97 12.73
C ALA A 110 -6.16 21.31 11.61
N LEU A 111 -6.00 22.59 11.33
CA LEU A 111 -5.01 23.07 10.38
C LEU A 111 -3.59 22.69 10.86
N PRO A 112 -2.72 22.14 9.98
CA PRO A 112 -1.34 21.86 10.33
C PRO A 112 -0.58 23.10 10.80
N LYS A 113 0.43 22.90 11.67
CA LYS A 113 1.21 23.99 12.27
C LYS A 113 1.87 24.93 11.26
N GLU A 114 2.27 24.43 10.09
CA GLU A 114 2.81 25.27 9.01
C GLU A 114 1.84 26.38 8.55
N LEU A 115 0.54 26.23 8.82
CA LEU A 115 -0.50 27.20 8.44
C LEU A 115 -0.84 28.18 9.58
N GLU A 116 -0.02 28.28 10.63
CA GLU A 116 -0.28 29.14 11.80
C GLU A 116 -0.60 30.59 11.45
N ASN A 117 0.05 31.15 10.44
CA ASN A 117 -0.21 32.50 9.95
C ASN A 117 -1.67 32.72 9.49
N TYR A 118 -2.37 31.66 9.09
CA TYR A 118 -3.76 31.73 8.64
C TYR A 118 -4.77 31.59 9.79
N TYR A 119 -4.38 31.02 10.93
CA TYR A 119 -5.32 30.72 12.01
C TYR A 119 -5.00 31.38 13.36
N LYS A 120 -3.84 32.04 13.52
CA LYS A 120 -3.39 32.64 14.78
C LYS A 120 -4.38 33.61 15.44
N ASP A 121 -5.22 34.27 14.63
CA ASP A 121 -6.19 35.27 15.11
C ASP A 121 -7.56 34.65 15.45
N TYR A 122 -7.75 33.33 15.24
CA TYR A 122 -8.97 32.64 15.65
C TYR A 122 -8.88 32.19 17.12
N GLY A 123 -9.97 32.39 17.88
CA GLY A 123 -10.00 32.10 19.32
C GLY A 123 -9.78 30.63 19.71
N HIS A 124 -9.97 29.68 18.79
CA HIS A 124 -9.73 28.24 18.99
C HIS A 124 -8.47 27.73 18.26
N GLY A 125 -7.63 28.66 17.78
CA GLY A 125 -6.40 28.39 17.06
C GLY A 125 -6.62 27.51 15.83
N ALA A 126 -5.84 26.43 15.73
CA ALA A 126 -5.84 25.53 14.58
C ALA A 126 -7.10 24.67 14.43
N THR A 127 -7.89 24.50 15.51
CA THR A 127 -8.99 23.53 15.51
C THR A 127 -10.17 24.06 14.68
N LEU A 128 -10.63 23.25 13.73
CA LEU A 128 -11.80 23.57 12.90
C LEU A 128 -13.06 22.99 13.52
N CYS A 129 -13.05 21.68 13.74
CA CYS A 129 -14.17 20.92 14.27
C CYS A 129 -13.73 19.53 14.74
N GLU A 130 -14.59 18.85 15.50
CA GLU A 130 -14.34 17.52 16.05
C GLU A 130 -15.56 16.62 15.86
N ILE A 131 -15.33 15.34 15.55
CA ILE A 131 -16.31 14.26 15.68
C ILE A 131 -16.03 13.58 17.00
N ARG A 132 -16.99 13.63 17.92
CA ARG A 132 -16.84 13.16 19.30
C ARG A 132 -17.87 12.09 19.61
N HIS A 133 -17.43 11.03 20.28
CA HIS A 133 -18.25 9.90 20.67
C HIS A 133 -17.54 9.12 21.79
N GLY A 134 -18.29 8.36 22.57
CA GLY A 134 -17.79 7.42 23.56
C GLY A 134 -17.90 7.90 25.00
N ALA A 135 -17.80 6.97 25.95
CA ALA A 135 -17.95 7.22 27.38
C ALA A 135 -16.90 8.18 27.97
N ASN A 136 -15.77 8.38 27.26
CA ASN A 136 -14.73 9.33 27.64
C ASN A 136 -14.93 10.75 27.05
N LYS A 137 -16.12 11.05 26.52
CA LYS A 137 -16.48 12.35 25.96
C LYS A 137 -17.89 12.75 26.42
N TYR A 138 -18.10 14.04 26.63
CA TYR A 138 -19.41 14.62 26.89
C TYR A 138 -19.53 16.00 26.23
N THR A 139 -20.77 16.47 26.09
CA THR A 139 -21.07 17.81 25.57
C THR A 139 -22.03 18.55 26.49
N LEU A 140 -21.88 19.86 26.61
CA LEU A 140 -22.79 20.67 27.45
C LEU A 140 -24.07 20.93 26.69
N VAL A 141 -25.19 20.46 27.22
CA VAL A 141 -26.50 20.51 26.56
C VAL A 141 -27.31 21.76 26.94
N PRO A 142 -28.41 22.05 26.22
CA PRO A 142 -29.23 23.23 26.47
C PRO A 142 -29.66 23.46 27.92
N GLU A 143 -29.93 24.74 28.23
CA GLU A 143 -30.14 25.32 29.57
C GLU A 143 -28.88 25.40 30.45
N THR A 144 -27.74 24.90 29.97
CA THR A 144 -26.44 25.15 30.61
C THR A 144 -25.96 26.58 30.36
N LYS A 145 -25.59 27.32 31.41
CA LYS A 145 -24.93 28.63 31.32
C LYS A 145 -23.44 28.47 31.08
N TYR A 146 -22.89 29.10 30.05
CA TYR A 146 -21.48 29.07 29.72
C TYR A 146 -20.66 29.98 30.64
N HIS A 147 -19.64 29.45 31.30
CA HIS A 147 -18.98 30.13 32.42
C HIS A 147 -18.25 31.44 32.05
N THR A 148 -17.74 31.60 30.83
CA THR A 148 -17.01 32.82 30.44
C THR A 148 -17.91 33.93 29.90
N THR A 149 -19.03 33.59 29.26
CA THR A 149 -19.88 34.57 28.56
C THR A 149 -21.25 34.74 29.20
N ASN A 150 -21.60 33.92 30.20
CA ASN A 150 -22.94 33.77 30.76
C ASN A 150 -24.03 33.45 29.71
N GLU A 151 -23.65 33.07 28.49
CA GLU A 151 -24.60 32.66 27.46
C GLU A 151 -25.20 31.31 27.80
N VAL A 152 -26.51 31.19 27.63
CA VAL A 152 -27.22 29.92 27.78
C VAL A 152 -27.09 29.13 26.48
N VAL A 153 -26.71 27.85 26.59
CA VAL A 153 -26.78 26.89 25.49
C VAL A 153 -28.25 26.63 25.19
N LYS A 154 -28.66 26.69 23.92
CA LYS A 154 -30.06 26.52 23.50
C LYS A 154 -30.16 25.64 22.27
N TRP A 155 -31.26 24.90 22.17
CA TRP A 155 -31.66 24.24 20.94
C TRP A 155 -31.92 25.30 19.85
N VAL A 156 -31.28 25.12 18.70
CA VAL A 156 -31.63 25.83 17.45
C VAL A 156 -32.71 25.05 16.71
N LYS A 157 -32.60 23.72 16.75
CA LYS A 157 -33.53 22.79 16.13
C LYS A 157 -33.57 21.51 16.97
N TYR A 158 -34.77 20.98 17.19
CA TYR A 158 -34.95 19.68 17.82
C TYR A 158 -36.17 18.96 17.21
N ASP A 159 -35.90 18.01 16.32
CA ASP A 159 -36.90 17.09 15.74
C ASP A 159 -36.65 15.63 16.15
N GLY A 160 -35.62 15.39 16.96
CA GLY A 160 -35.10 14.06 17.31
C GLY A 160 -33.57 13.99 17.16
N ILE A 161 -32.97 12.97 17.78
CA ILE A 161 -31.55 12.63 17.61
C ILE A 161 -31.49 11.32 16.82
N ASP A 162 -31.58 11.44 15.50
CA ASP A 162 -31.61 10.31 14.57
C ASP A 162 -30.21 9.94 14.08
N GLU A 163 -30.09 8.78 13.42
CA GLU A 163 -28.85 8.36 12.76
C GLU A 163 -28.55 9.25 11.55
N TYR A 164 -27.27 9.45 11.26
CA TYR A 164 -26.87 10.24 10.09
C TYR A 164 -27.12 9.46 8.77
N PRO A 165 -27.83 10.04 7.79
CA PRO A 165 -28.09 9.36 6.52
C PRO A 165 -26.86 9.41 5.61
N GLY A 166 -25.99 8.39 5.67
CA GLY A 166 -24.85 8.21 4.77
C GLY A 166 -23.51 8.07 5.50
N ASN A 167 -22.42 8.51 4.85
CA ASN A 167 -21.08 8.40 5.41
C ASN A 167 -20.69 9.68 6.17
N LEU A 168 -21.04 9.72 7.45
CA LEU A 168 -20.78 10.86 8.34
C LEU A 168 -19.32 11.32 8.32
N LYS A 169 -18.35 10.41 8.41
CA LYS A 169 -16.93 10.78 8.45
C LYS A 169 -16.47 11.47 7.17
N VAL A 170 -16.90 10.95 6.01
CA VAL A 170 -16.56 11.55 4.72
C VAL A 170 -17.26 12.89 4.53
N ASP A 171 -18.56 12.96 4.83
CA ASP A 171 -19.33 14.19 4.62
C ASP A 171 -18.86 15.32 5.56
N LEU A 172 -18.58 15.03 6.83
CA LEU A 172 -17.97 16.01 7.76
C LEU A 172 -16.51 16.33 7.40
N GLY A 173 -15.76 15.36 6.85
CA GLY A 173 -14.42 15.59 6.30
C GLY A 173 -14.40 16.58 5.13
N LYS A 174 -15.44 16.55 4.26
CA LYS A 174 -15.59 17.54 3.17
C LYS A 174 -15.81 18.94 3.72
N ILE A 175 -16.63 19.10 4.76
CA ILE A 175 -16.85 20.39 5.44
C ILE A 175 -15.53 20.91 6.02
N ALA A 176 -14.77 20.06 6.72
CA ALA A 176 -13.49 20.43 7.28
C ALA A 176 -12.48 20.84 6.20
N LEU A 177 -12.41 20.08 5.09
CA LEU A 177 -11.55 20.40 3.95
C LEU A 177 -11.95 21.73 3.29
N ALA A 178 -13.25 21.95 3.02
CA ALA A 178 -13.75 23.19 2.44
C ALA A 178 -13.42 24.39 3.34
N ALA A 179 -13.58 24.24 4.66
CA ALA A 179 -13.22 25.26 5.63
C ALA A 179 -11.72 25.58 5.62
N ALA A 180 -10.86 24.56 5.59
CA ALA A 180 -9.41 24.74 5.50
C ALA A 180 -9.02 25.48 4.21
N LEU A 181 -9.56 25.03 3.05
CA LEU A 181 -9.28 25.65 1.75
C LEU A 181 -9.86 27.08 1.63
N CYS A 182 -10.92 27.39 2.36
CA CYS A 182 -11.48 28.73 2.46
C CYS A 182 -10.61 29.64 3.35
N ILE A 183 -10.06 29.12 4.44
CA ILE A 183 -9.14 29.86 5.32
C ILE A 183 -7.83 30.17 4.60
N THR A 184 -7.30 29.23 3.82
CA THR A 184 -6.06 29.38 3.05
C THR A 184 -6.30 29.90 1.63
N TYR A 185 -7.47 30.49 1.35
CA TYR A 185 -7.83 30.89 -0.01
C TYR A 185 -6.86 31.94 -0.56
N ALA A 186 -6.47 31.78 -1.82
CA ALA A 186 -5.39 32.57 -2.40
C ALA A 186 -5.73 34.07 -2.52
N GLY A 187 -4.69 34.90 -2.39
CA GLY A 187 -4.77 36.33 -2.68
C GLY A 187 -5.05 36.64 -4.16
N SER A 188 -5.30 37.92 -4.46
CA SER A 188 -5.55 38.38 -5.83
C SER A 188 -4.42 37.96 -6.78
N GLY A 189 -4.79 37.58 -8.01
CA GLY A 189 -3.86 37.08 -9.04
C GLY A 189 -3.58 35.57 -9.01
N GLN A 190 -3.79 34.88 -7.88
CA GLN A 190 -3.51 33.44 -7.75
C GLN A 190 -4.77 32.56 -7.57
N ARG A 191 -5.95 33.17 -7.43
CA ARG A 191 -7.23 32.48 -7.18
C ARG A 191 -7.63 31.46 -8.25
N ASP A 192 -7.32 31.76 -9.52
CA ASP A 192 -7.62 30.87 -10.64
C ASP A 192 -6.79 29.59 -10.58
N ASP A 193 -5.48 29.75 -10.40
CA ASP A 193 -4.53 28.65 -10.27
C ASP A 193 -4.80 27.84 -9.00
N TYR A 194 -5.17 28.50 -7.90
CA TYR A 194 -5.58 27.85 -6.65
C TYR A 194 -6.79 26.94 -6.85
N SER A 195 -7.86 27.47 -7.44
CA SER A 195 -9.08 26.72 -7.73
C SER A 195 -8.82 25.56 -8.70
N THR A 196 -7.99 25.81 -9.73
CA THR A 196 -7.56 24.80 -10.69
C THR A 196 -6.74 23.70 -10.01
N ALA A 197 -5.87 24.05 -9.06
CA ALA A 197 -5.07 23.08 -8.33
C ALA A 197 -5.91 22.22 -7.38
N ILE A 198 -6.92 22.77 -6.69
CA ILE A 198 -7.92 21.98 -5.91
C ILE A 198 -8.58 20.95 -6.82
N ALA A 199 -9.13 21.38 -7.95
CA ALA A 199 -9.79 20.48 -8.90
C ALA A 199 -8.85 19.37 -9.39
N GLY A 200 -7.58 19.71 -9.66
CA GLY A 200 -6.56 18.74 -10.06
C GLY A 200 -6.24 17.70 -8.97
N VAL A 201 -6.25 18.08 -7.69
CA VAL A 201 -6.10 17.11 -6.58
C VAL A 201 -7.30 16.15 -6.56
N LEU A 202 -8.51 16.69 -6.60
CA LEU A 202 -9.73 15.88 -6.50
C LEU A 202 -9.88 14.94 -7.71
N LEU A 203 -9.65 15.42 -8.93
CA LEU A 203 -9.70 14.60 -10.16
C LEU A 203 -8.70 13.44 -10.13
N LYS A 204 -7.52 13.64 -9.54
CA LYS A 204 -6.45 12.64 -9.56
C LYS A 204 -6.57 11.62 -8.43
N HIS A 205 -7.11 12.03 -7.29
CA HIS A 205 -7.02 11.25 -6.05
C HIS A 205 -8.37 10.83 -5.47
N THR A 206 -9.47 11.13 -6.15
CA THR A 206 -10.82 10.74 -5.73
C THR A 206 -11.63 10.25 -6.92
N GLU A 207 -12.73 9.55 -6.63
CA GLU A 207 -13.73 9.11 -7.61
C GLU A 207 -14.88 10.13 -7.76
N TRP A 208 -14.67 11.39 -7.36
CA TRP A 208 -15.70 12.41 -7.50
C TRP A 208 -15.96 12.69 -8.97
N ASN A 209 -17.24 12.84 -9.32
CA ASN A 209 -17.58 13.27 -10.65
C ASN A 209 -17.21 14.75 -10.85
N VAL A 210 -17.17 15.17 -12.11
CA VAL A 210 -16.69 16.49 -12.47
C VAL A 210 -17.60 17.60 -11.94
N ASP A 211 -18.91 17.37 -11.93
CA ASP A 211 -19.91 18.34 -11.48
C ASP A 211 -19.81 18.56 -9.95
N ASP A 212 -19.56 17.49 -9.18
CA ASP A 212 -19.32 17.57 -7.73
C ASP A 212 -18.05 18.37 -7.42
N ILE A 213 -16.99 18.19 -8.22
CA ILE A 213 -15.74 18.96 -8.08
C ILE A 213 -15.98 20.43 -8.42
N ASP A 214 -16.73 20.71 -9.49
CA ASP A 214 -17.07 22.05 -9.93
C ASP A 214 -17.90 22.81 -8.86
N ASP A 215 -18.93 22.15 -8.31
CA ASP A 215 -19.75 22.68 -7.22
C ASP A 215 -18.93 22.91 -5.94
N PHE A 216 -18.07 21.96 -5.57
CA PHE A 216 -17.24 22.06 -4.37
C PHE A 216 -16.25 23.24 -4.45
N VAL A 217 -15.57 23.39 -5.59
CA VAL A 217 -14.63 24.51 -5.82
C VAL A 217 -15.37 25.85 -5.85
N TYR A 218 -16.54 25.90 -6.49
CA TYR A 218 -17.38 27.09 -6.52
C TYR A 218 -17.82 27.53 -5.11
N LYS A 219 -18.31 26.61 -4.28
CA LYS A 219 -18.74 26.89 -2.90
C LYS A 219 -17.62 27.45 -2.04
N ILE A 220 -16.39 26.94 -2.19
CA ILE A 220 -15.21 27.50 -1.50
C ILE A 220 -14.96 28.93 -1.95
N ALA A 221 -15.01 29.22 -3.27
CA ALA A 221 -14.80 30.55 -3.81
C ALA A 221 -15.86 31.56 -3.31
N VAL A 222 -17.14 31.17 -3.30
CA VAL A 222 -18.25 31.97 -2.76
C VAL A 222 -18.05 32.25 -1.27
N ALA A 223 -17.75 31.22 -0.48
CA ALA A 223 -17.53 31.36 0.96
C ALA A 223 -16.28 32.20 1.30
N ALA A 224 -15.29 32.22 0.41
CA ALA A 224 -14.10 33.07 0.48
C ALA A 224 -14.32 34.50 -0.04
N LYS A 225 -15.53 34.82 -0.52
CA LYS A 225 -15.91 36.13 -1.11
C LYS A 225 -15.06 36.48 -2.34
N ASP A 226 -14.76 35.49 -3.18
CA ASP A 226 -14.13 35.74 -4.48
C ASP A 226 -15.14 36.44 -5.41
N GLU A 227 -14.85 37.68 -5.80
CA GLU A 227 -15.68 38.45 -6.75
C GLU A 227 -15.81 37.76 -8.12
N GLU A 228 -14.88 36.85 -8.44
CA GLU A 228 -14.91 36.05 -9.67
C GLU A 228 -15.35 34.60 -9.42
N ALA A 229 -16.09 34.30 -8.33
CA ALA A 229 -16.51 32.94 -7.99
C ALA A 229 -17.20 32.21 -9.17
N GLU A 230 -18.01 32.91 -9.96
CA GLU A 230 -18.66 32.36 -11.16
C GLU A 230 -17.68 31.81 -12.20
N LYS A 231 -16.44 32.29 -12.24
CA LYS A 231 -15.39 31.75 -13.13
C LYS A 231 -14.75 30.46 -12.60
N ARG A 232 -15.09 30.04 -11.37
CA ARG A 232 -14.52 28.86 -10.69
C ARG A 232 -15.41 27.62 -10.78
N ASN A 233 -16.65 27.75 -11.27
CA ASN A 233 -17.65 26.67 -11.34
C ASN A 233 -17.44 25.64 -12.49
N LYS A 234 -16.28 25.65 -13.16
CA LYS A 234 -15.94 24.72 -14.25
C LYS A 234 -14.50 24.19 -14.16
N LYS A 235 -13.88 24.27 -12.98
CA LYS A 235 -12.47 23.91 -12.79
C LYS A 235 -12.20 22.42 -12.92
N GLY A 236 -13.06 21.55 -12.41
CA GLY A 236 -13.05 20.13 -12.74
C GLY A 236 -13.21 19.89 -14.24
N THR A 237 -14.21 20.51 -14.88
CA THR A 237 -14.51 20.29 -16.30
C THR A 237 -13.38 20.71 -17.22
N THR A 238 -12.82 21.89 -16.97
CA THR A 238 -11.76 22.46 -17.82
C THR A 238 -10.41 21.81 -17.56
N HIS A 239 -10.09 21.47 -16.30
CA HIS A 239 -8.83 20.79 -15.96
C HIS A 239 -8.76 19.40 -16.58
N LYS A 240 -9.84 18.59 -16.50
CA LYS A 240 -9.89 17.26 -17.13
C LYS A 240 -9.59 17.29 -18.64
N LYS A 241 -9.91 18.39 -19.32
CA LYS A 241 -9.67 18.58 -20.77
C LYS A 241 -8.31 19.22 -21.08
N ALA A 242 -7.68 19.86 -20.10
CA ALA A 242 -6.45 20.61 -20.29
C ALA A 242 -5.21 19.73 -20.07
N ASN A 243 -4.10 20.08 -20.75
CA ASN A 243 -2.80 19.41 -20.55
C ASN A 243 -2.00 20.00 -19.37
N ARG A 244 -2.55 21.00 -18.65
CA ARG A 244 -1.93 21.61 -17.46
C ARG A 244 -2.19 20.73 -16.24
N ARG A 245 -1.14 20.29 -15.54
CA ARG A 245 -1.23 19.37 -14.39
C ARG A 245 -0.99 20.07 -13.05
N PHE A 246 -1.86 21.00 -12.68
CA PHE A 246 -1.86 21.53 -11.30
C PHE A 246 -2.47 20.52 -10.33
N GLY A 247 -2.02 20.56 -9.07
CA GLY A 247 -2.41 19.64 -8.00
C GLY A 247 -1.73 20.04 -6.69
N MET A 248 -1.45 19.08 -5.80
CA MET A 248 -0.88 19.37 -4.47
C MET A 248 0.39 20.24 -4.50
N PRO A 249 1.37 20.05 -5.42
CA PRO A 249 2.55 20.93 -5.50
C PRO A 249 2.21 22.40 -5.75
N LYS A 250 1.23 22.68 -6.63
CA LYS A 250 0.83 24.05 -6.93
C LYS A 250 0.05 24.68 -5.77
N LEU A 251 -0.77 23.91 -5.06
CA LEU A 251 -1.42 24.39 -3.84
C LEU A 251 -0.41 24.73 -2.74
N ALA A 252 0.59 23.87 -2.54
CA ALA A 252 1.65 24.08 -1.56
C ALA A 252 2.43 25.37 -1.86
N GLU A 253 2.78 25.60 -3.13
CA GLU A 253 3.41 26.82 -3.62
C GLU A 253 2.58 28.07 -3.31
N ILE A 254 1.28 28.08 -3.69
CA ILE A 254 0.39 29.24 -3.51
C ILE A 254 0.14 29.54 -2.02
N ILE A 255 -0.07 28.51 -1.20
CA ILE A 255 -0.34 28.66 0.24
C ILE A 255 0.94 29.03 1.01
N GLY A 256 2.11 28.68 0.47
CA GLY A 256 3.40 28.85 1.14
C GLY A 256 3.65 27.80 2.21
N CYS A 257 3.34 26.53 1.93
CA CYS A 257 3.54 25.39 2.85
C CYS A 257 4.12 24.16 2.14
N SER A 258 4.35 23.07 2.87
CA SER A 258 4.81 21.81 2.28
C SER A 258 3.69 21.05 1.56
N THR A 259 4.05 20.23 0.58
CA THR A 259 3.10 19.30 -0.07
C THR A 259 2.49 18.31 0.92
N LYS A 260 3.22 17.94 1.98
CA LYS A 260 2.75 17.11 3.08
C LYS A 260 1.63 17.77 3.87
N THR A 261 1.71 19.09 4.10
CA THR A 261 0.62 19.87 4.70
C THR A 261 -0.65 19.81 3.86
N ILE A 262 -0.53 19.95 2.53
CA ILE A 262 -1.66 19.79 1.61
C ILE A 262 -2.22 18.36 1.63
N ALA A 263 -1.35 17.35 1.57
CA ALA A 263 -1.81 15.95 1.66
C ALA A 263 -2.54 15.67 2.97
N THR A 264 -2.09 16.24 4.09
CA THR A 264 -2.71 16.10 5.41
C THR A 264 -4.14 16.63 5.43
N ILE A 265 -4.41 17.83 4.88
CA ILE A 265 -5.78 18.37 4.84
C ILE A 265 -6.67 17.59 3.88
N PHE A 266 -6.16 17.15 2.72
CA PHE A 266 -6.94 16.35 1.77
C PHE A 266 -7.20 14.91 2.29
N SER A 267 -6.37 14.38 3.19
CA SER A 267 -6.59 13.07 3.82
C SER A 267 -7.93 12.96 4.57
N TRP A 268 -8.51 14.09 4.96
CA TRP A 268 -9.80 14.15 5.66
C TRP A 268 -10.98 13.62 4.84
N ILE A 269 -10.85 13.61 3.51
CA ILE A 269 -11.83 13.01 2.59
C ILE A 269 -11.33 11.69 1.98
N GLY A 270 -10.30 11.07 2.57
CA GLY A 270 -9.75 9.80 2.11
C GLY A 270 -8.71 9.91 0.98
N VAL A 271 -8.27 11.13 0.62
CA VAL A 271 -7.11 11.29 -0.28
C VAL A 271 -5.85 10.86 0.46
N GLN A 272 -5.46 9.61 0.25
CA GLN A 272 -4.23 9.08 0.81
C GLN A 272 -3.02 9.64 0.06
N GLU A 273 -1.94 9.89 0.80
CA GLU A 273 -0.64 10.27 0.28
C GLU A 273 -0.24 9.39 -0.92
N ALA A 274 0.49 9.96 -1.89
CA ALA A 274 1.37 9.14 -2.70
C ALA A 274 2.31 8.40 -1.73
N THR A 275 2.61 7.12 -1.98
CA THR A 275 3.51 6.30 -1.13
C THR A 275 4.61 7.15 -0.50
N SER A 276 4.65 7.17 0.85
CA SER A 276 5.52 8.07 1.60
C SER A 276 6.98 7.90 1.18
N GLU A 277 7.79 8.95 1.30
CA GLU A 277 9.18 8.87 0.85
C GLU A 277 9.96 7.82 1.65
N GLU A 278 9.61 7.64 2.93
CA GLU A 278 10.12 6.58 3.79
C GLU A 278 9.76 5.20 3.26
N ALA A 279 8.52 5.01 2.79
CA ALA A 279 8.10 3.76 2.15
C ALA A 279 8.92 3.51 0.88
N LYS A 280 9.10 4.50 0.00
CA LYS A 280 9.89 4.34 -1.23
C LYS A 280 11.36 3.98 -0.96
N GLN A 281 11.93 4.58 0.08
CA GLN A 281 13.32 4.36 0.48
C GLN A 281 13.53 3.05 1.25
N SER A 282 12.46 2.47 1.81
CA SER A 282 12.54 1.22 2.57
C SER A 282 13.00 0.02 1.75
N ILE A 283 12.76 0.04 0.43
CA ILE A 283 13.31 -0.92 -0.51
C ILE A 283 14.55 -0.29 -1.13
N GLY A 284 15.71 -0.87 -0.87
CA GLY A 284 17.02 -0.41 -1.32
C GLY A 284 17.39 -0.94 -2.71
N GLN A 285 18.67 -1.20 -2.91
CA GLN A 285 19.23 -1.74 -4.15
C GLN A 285 18.87 -3.22 -4.33
N ILE A 286 18.71 -3.64 -5.60
CA ILE A 286 18.58 -5.04 -6.00
C ILE A 286 19.87 -5.47 -6.69
N ILE A 287 20.43 -6.60 -6.27
CA ILE A 287 21.62 -7.20 -6.86
C ILE A 287 21.29 -8.63 -7.28
N GLU A 288 21.41 -8.93 -8.56
CA GLU A 288 21.27 -10.28 -9.12
C GLU A 288 22.57 -11.06 -8.90
N TYR A 289 22.50 -12.19 -8.19
CA TYR A 289 23.67 -13.02 -7.88
C TYR A 289 23.62 -14.41 -8.51
N GLY A 290 22.52 -14.73 -9.18
CA GLY A 290 22.33 -15.94 -9.97
C GLY A 290 21.00 -15.87 -10.71
N SER A 291 20.77 -16.80 -11.63
CA SER A 291 19.52 -16.87 -12.39
C SER A 291 18.32 -16.95 -11.43
N ASP A 292 17.39 -15.99 -11.54
CA ASP A 292 16.22 -15.84 -10.67
C ASP A 292 16.56 -15.70 -9.17
N ARG A 293 17.72 -15.14 -8.83
CA ARG A 293 18.20 -14.99 -7.45
C ARG A 293 18.73 -13.59 -7.16
N TYR A 294 18.13 -12.93 -6.18
CA TYR A 294 18.35 -11.51 -5.89
C TYR A 294 18.66 -11.26 -4.41
N PHE A 295 19.67 -10.43 -4.15
CA PHE A 295 19.84 -9.72 -2.90
C PHE A 295 19.04 -8.42 -2.97
N VAL A 296 18.25 -8.15 -1.92
CA VAL A 296 17.52 -6.90 -1.79
C VAL A 296 17.90 -6.23 -0.49
N LYS A 297 18.39 -4.99 -0.57
CA LYS A 297 18.63 -4.16 0.60
C LYS A 297 17.30 -3.64 1.14
N ILE A 298 17.13 -3.68 2.45
CA ILE A 298 15.94 -3.23 3.17
C ILE A 298 16.38 -2.18 4.19
N ASN A 299 15.86 -0.97 4.05
CA ASN A 299 16.11 0.14 4.98
C ASN A 299 14.93 0.25 5.94
N ALA A 300 15.14 -0.12 7.19
CA ALA A 300 14.11 -0.09 8.22
C ALA A 300 14.50 0.87 9.36
N VAL A 301 13.52 1.21 10.21
CA VAL A 301 13.76 1.96 11.44
C VAL A 301 13.34 1.08 12.61
N VAL A 302 14.29 0.73 13.48
CA VAL A 302 14.07 -0.12 14.66
C VAL A 302 14.36 0.73 15.89
N GLN A 303 13.35 0.93 16.75
CA GLN A 303 13.46 1.76 17.95
C GLN A 303 13.99 3.19 17.71
N GLY A 304 13.73 3.74 16.51
CA GLY A 304 14.16 5.09 16.13
C GLY A 304 15.51 5.15 15.40
N GLU A 305 16.24 4.04 15.28
CA GLU A 305 17.51 3.98 14.57
C GLU A 305 17.37 3.36 13.18
N ALA A 306 18.09 3.91 12.19
CA ALA A 306 18.11 3.39 10.83
C ALA A 306 18.95 2.12 10.74
N VAL A 307 18.36 1.05 10.20
CA VAL A 307 18.97 -0.27 10.07
C VAL A 307 18.85 -0.75 8.62
N GLU A 308 19.98 -1.00 7.97
CA GLU A 308 20.04 -1.68 6.67
C GLU A 308 20.16 -3.20 6.87
N LYS A 309 19.28 -3.97 6.22
CA LYS A 309 19.33 -5.44 6.17
C LYS A 309 19.38 -5.89 4.71
N THR A 310 19.89 -7.10 4.47
CA THR A 310 19.83 -7.71 3.13
C THR A 310 19.03 -9.01 3.22
N ILE A 311 18.07 -9.18 2.33
CA ILE A 311 17.33 -10.43 2.17
C ILE A 311 17.66 -11.08 0.83
N THR A 312 17.51 -12.40 0.75
CA THR A 312 17.57 -13.16 -0.50
C THR A 312 16.17 -13.52 -0.95
N VAL A 313 15.84 -13.32 -2.22
CA VAL A 313 14.53 -13.66 -2.80
C VAL A 313 14.66 -14.21 -4.21
N ASP A 314 13.65 -14.97 -4.64
CA ASP A 314 13.47 -15.37 -6.03
C ASP A 314 12.59 -14.35 -6.79
N GLY A 315 12.50 -14.46 -8.11
CA GLY A 315 11.71 -13.55 -8.93
C GLY A 315 10.22 -13.51 -8.59
N PRO A 316 9.54 -14.66 -8.36
CA PRO A 316 8.15 -14.68 -7.90
C PRO A 316 7.93 -13.92 -6.59
N THR A 317 8.81 -14.11 -5.61
CA THR A 317 8.77 -13.40 -4.33
C THR A 317 9.07 -11.91 -4.51
N LEU A 318 10.05 -11.57 -5.35
CA LEU A 318 10.42 -10.18 -5.65
C LEU A 318 9.25 -9.40 -6.29
N ARG A 319 8.50 -10.05 -7.19
CA ARG A 319 7.40 -9.40 -7.92
C ARG A 319 6.11 -9.30 -7.10
N ASN A 320 5.83 -10.26 -6.23
CA ASN A 320 4.58 -10.31 -5.50
C ASN A 320 4.69 -9.55 -4.19
N LYS A 321 3.89 -8.47 -4.05
CA LYS A 321 3.85 -7.62 -2.85
C LYS A 321 3.76 -8.43 -1.57
N LYS A 322 2.76 -9.31 -1.44
CA LYS A 322 2.54 -10.06 -0.20
C LYS A 322 3.74 -10.94 0.15
N LEU A 323 4.21 -11.73 -0.82
CA LEU A 323 5.36 -12.61 -0.62
C LEU A 323 6.62 -11.83 -0.26
N PHE A 324 6.83 -10.66 -0.86
CA PHE A 324 7.95 -9.79 -0.55
C PHE A 324 7.93 -9.30 0.90
N TYR A 325 6.81 -8.73 1.38
CA TYR A 325 6.69 -8.25 2.75
C TYR A 325 6.79 -9.40 3.78
N ASP A 326 6.21 -10.56 3.48
CA ASP A 326 6.35 -11.77 4.30
C ASP A 326 7.83 -12.21 4.37
N ALA A 327 8.58 -12.09 3.26
CA ALA A 327 10.01 -12.39 3.21
C ALA A 327 10.85 -11.38 4.02
N VAL A 328 10.49 -10.09 4.01
CA VAL A 328 11.17 -9.07 4.82
C VAL A 328 11.05 -9.39 6.31
N ILE A 329 9.84 -9.71 6.77
CA ILE A 329 9.61 -10.07 8.18
C ILE A 329 10.36 -11.36 8.52
N SER A 330 10.19 -12.41 7.73
CA SER A 330 10.77 -13.72 8.04
C SER A 330 12.29 -13.78 7.96
N LYS A 331 12.92 -13.02 7.04
CA LYS A 331 14.37 -13.10 6.79
C LYS A 331 15.17 -11.98 7.44
N ALA A 332 14.59 -10.79 7.58
CA ALA A 332 15.29 -9.64 8.16
C ALA A 332 14.79 -9.25 9.56
N ALA A 333 13.67 -9.81 10.03
CA ALA A 333 13.05 -9.51 11.33
C ALA A 333 12.81 -8.01 11.54
N VAL A 334 12.48 -7.29 10.46
CA VAL A 334 12.16 -5.86 10.48
C VAL A 334 10.79 -5.61 9.86
N TRP A 335 10.17 -4.52 10.31
CA TRP A 335 8.93 -4.01 9.74
C TRP A 335 9.24 -2.79 8.87
N ILE A 336 8.67 -2.74 7.66
CA ILE A 336 8.78 -1.58 6.75
C ILE A 336 7.38 -1.10 6.35
N PRO A 337 7.19 0.19 6.03
CA PRO A 337 5.89 0.71 5.61
C PRO A 337 5.34 0.00 4.37
N GLU A 338 4.05 -0.32 4.41
CA GLU A 338 3.39 -1.02 3.31
C GLU A 338 2.94 -0.04 2.20
N MET A 339 3.32 -0.31 0.96
CA MET A 339 2.95 0.50 -0.22
C MET A 339 1.59 0.07 -0.78
N LYS A 340 0.95 0.93 -1.58
CA LYS A 340 -0.18 0.50 -2.43
C LYS A 340 0.31 -0.49 -3.50
N PRO A 341 -0.53 -1.44 -3.97
CA PRO A 341 -0.13 -2.43 -4.97
C PRO A 341 0.48 -1.81 -6.25
N ALA A 342 -0.12 -0.75 -6.79
CA ALA A 342 0.37 -0.07 -7.99
C ALA A 342 1.73 0.62 -7.77
N ASP A 343 1.90 1.28 -6.62
CA ASP A 343 3.15 1.97 -6.27
C ASP A 343 4.29 0.96 -6.04
N PHE A 344 4.00 -0.14 -5.36
CA PHE A 344 4.93 -1.25 -5.17
C PHE A 344 5.39 -1.80 -6.53
N GLU A 345 4.46 -2.07 -7.44
CA GLU A 345 4.77 -2.61 -8.77
C GLU A 345 5.66 -1.65 -9.57
N GLU A 346 5.37 -0.34 -9.56
CA GLU A 346 6.18 0.66 -10.26
C GLU A 346 7.60 0.75 -9.68
N ILE A 347 7.73 0.79 -8.35
CA ILE A 347 9.03 0.90 -7.67
C ILE A 347 9.86 -0.38 -7.87
N MET A 348 9.25 -1.54 -7.70
CA MET A 348 9.95 -2.82 -7.87
C MET A 348 10.40 -3.04 -9.31
N ARG A 349 9.55 -2.69 -10.30
CA ARG A 349 9.94 -2.75 -11.71
C ARG A 349 11.16 -1.86 -11.99
N ARG A 350 11.13 -0.59 -11.56
CA ARG A 350 12.26 0.34 -11.75
C ARG A 350 13.54 -0.18 -11.11
N LYS A 351 13.47 -0.68 -9.88
CA LYS A 351 14.64 -1.22 -9.17
C LYS A 351 15.16 -2.50 -9.80
N TYR A 352 14.26 -3.34 -10.31
CA TYR A 352 14.63 -4.55 -11.03
C TYR A 352 15.33 -4.24 -12.36
N GLU A 353 14.83 -3.26 -13.11
CA GLU A 353 15.46 -2.80 -14.35
C GLU A 353 16.84 -2.17 -14.09
N ALA A 354 16.99 -1.45 -12.98
CA ALA A 354 18.24 -0.83 -12.53
C ALA A 354 19.14 -1.75 -11.70
N ARG A 355 18.84 -3.05 -11.61
CA ARG A 355 19.59 -3.97 -10.74
C ARG A 355 21.03 -4.16 -11.24
N GLU A 356 21.94 -4.37 -10.29
CA GLU A 356 23.33 -4.69 -10.59
C GLU A 356 23.54 -6.21 -10.62
N LYS A 357 24.55 -6.67 -11.36
CA LYS A 357 25.03 -8.05 -11.25
C LYS A 357 26.11 -8.11 -10.18
N SER A 358 26.03 -9.11 -9.31
CA SER A 358 27.04 -9.34 -8.27
C SER A 358 28.40 -9.65 -8.88
N ASN A 359 29.48 -9.17 -8.26
CA ASN A 359 30.85 -9.55 -8.62
C ASN A 359 31.14 -11.04 -8.36
N ASN A 360 30.34 -11.68 -7.49
CA ASN A 360 30.40 -13.11 -7.19
C ASN A 360 29.18 -13.84 -7.78
N TYR A 361 28.80 -13.48 -9.02
CA TYR A 361 27.67 -14.12 -9.69
C TYR A 361 27.94 -15.62 -9.86
N VAL A 362 27.03 -16.45 -9.40
CA VAL A 362 27.22 -17.90 -9.35
C VAL A 362 26.78 -18.52 -10.66
N GLU A 363 27.61 -18.37 -11.70
CA GLU A 363 27.35 -18.97 -13.02
C GLU A 363 27.17 -20.49 -12.93
N GLU A 364 27.97 -21.17 -12.11
CA GLU A 364 27.93 -22.63 -11.89
C GLU A 364 26.57 -23.18 -11.41
N ALA A 365 25.75 -22.32 -10.80
CA ALA A 365 24.41 -22.67 -10.32
C ALA A 365 23.32 -22.42 -11.37
N GLU A 366 23.66 -21.84 -12.53
CA GLU A 366 22.72 -21.67 -13.63
C GLU A 366 22.20 -23.02 -14.11
N GLU A 367 20.90 -23.07 -14.39
CA GLU A 367 20.21 -24.27 -14.84
C GLU A 367 20.89 -24.88 -16.09
N ASP A 368 21.44 -24.02 -16.95
CA ASP A 368 22.15 -24.43 -18.16
C ASP A 368 23.48 -25.13 -17.84
N LEU A 369 24.27 -24.62 -16.88
CA LEU A 369 25.51 -25.29 -16.47
C LEU A 369 25.24 -26.59 -15.71
N ARG A 370 24.14 -26.69 -14.96
CA ARG A 370 23.68 -27.97 -14.37
C ARG A 370 23.31 -28.97 -15.46
N PHE A 371 22.63 -28.54 -16.52
CA PHE A 371 22.31 -29.39 -17.67
C PHE A 371 23.57 -29.88 -18.40
N VAL A 372 24.57 -29.01 -18.61
CA VAL A 372 25.89 -29.41 -19.14
C VAL A 372 26.56 -30.44 -18.23
N LYS A 373 26.52 -30.26 -16.91
CA LYS A 373 27.06 -31.21 -15.94
C LYS A 373 26.37 -32.58 -16.04
N HIS A 374 25.04 -32.62 -16.14
CA HIS A 374 24.32 -33.88 -16.34
C HIS A 374 24.73 -34.58 -17.64
N PHE A 375 24.92 -33.82 -18.72
CA PHE A 375 25.42 -34.38 -19.97
C PHE A 375 26.84 -34.93 -19.85
N ARG A 376 27.76 -34.23 -19.17
CA ARG A 376 29.11 -34.74 -18.92
C ARG A 376 29.10 -36.03 -18.09
N ASN A 377 28.29 -36.07 -17.04
CA ASN A 377 28.15 -37.28 -16.22
C ASN A 377 27.58 -38.45 -17.02
N TYR A 378 26.64 -38.19 -17.95
CA TYR A 378 26.14 -39.20 -18.89
C TYR A 378 27.27 -39.77 -19.76
N ILE A 379 28.12 -38.91 -20.33
CA ILE A 379 29.28 -39.35 -21.12
C ILE A 379 30.27 -40.14 -20.26
N SER A 380 30.49 -39.74 -19.00
CA SER A 380 31.39 -40.45 -18.10
C SER A 380 30.85 -41.82 -17.67
N GLU A 381 29.54 -41.95 -17.48
CA GLU A 381 28.88 -43.21 -17.10
C GLU A 381 28.81 -44.19 -18.28
N GLU A 382 28.35 -43.74 -19.44
CA GLU A 382 28.15 -44.60 -20.63
C GLU A 382 29.43 -44.80 -21.46
N LYS A 383 30.42 -43.92 -21.26
CA LYS A 383 31.66 -43.81 -22.04
C LYS A 383 31.42 -43.45 -23.51
N ALA A 384 32.41 -42.85 -24.15
CA ALA A 384 32.38 -42.53 -25.58
C ALA A 384 33.29 -43.46 -26.37
N TYR A 385 32.71 -44.17 -27.34
CA TYR A 385 33.42 -45.14 -28.16
C TYR A 385 34.01 -44.48 -29.40
N THR A 386 35.19 -44.92 -29.82
CA THR A 386 35.82 -44.45 -31.07
C THR A 386 35.27 -45.12 -32.32
N THR A 387 34.39 -46.12 -32.17
CA THR A 387 33.71 -46.79 -33.29
C THR A 387 32.24 -46.39 -33.38
N LYS A 388 31.77 -46.08 -34.60
CA LYS A 388 30.37 -45.66 -34.81
C LYS A 388 29.37 -46.80 -34.69
N LYS A 389 29.87 -48.05 -34.68
CA LYS A 389 29.06 -49.26 -34.49
C LYS A 389 28.26 -49.21 -33.19
N GLU A 390 28.88 -48.79 -32.08
CA GLU A 390 28.25 -48.79 -30.76
C GLU A 390 27.06 -47.82 -30.67
N LEU A 391 27.20 -46.64 -31.27
CA LEU A 391 26.08 -45.70 -31.42
C LEU A 391 24.95 -46.27 -32.29
N ALA A 392 25.28 -46.95 -33.39
CA ALA A 392 24.28 -47.49 -34.32
C ALA A 392 23.54 -48.72 -33.79
N TYR A 393 24.20 -49.58 -33.02
CA TYR A 393 23.62 -50.83 -32.51
C TYR A 393 23.03 -50.69 -31.12
N PHE A 394 23.66 -49.91 -30.23
CA PHE A 394 23.31 -49.85 -28.81
C PHE A 394 22.92 -48.44 -28.34
N GLY A 395 23.13 -47.42 -29.17
CA GLY A 395 22.80 -46.02 -28.83
C GLY A 395 23.84 -45.35 -27.93
N LEU A 396 24.98 -45.98 -27.69
CA LEU A 396 26.05 -45.48 -26.83
C LEU A 396 26.77 -44.28 -27.48
N PRO A 397 27.32 -43.33 -26.69
CA PRO A 397 28.03 -42.18 -27.23
C PRO A 397 29.19 -42.56 -28.15
N TYR A 398 29.34 -41.85 -29.27
CA TYR A 398 30.41 -42.04 -30.24
C TYR A 398 31.24 -40.77 -30.38
N PHE A 399 32.56 -40.88 -30.25
CA PHE A 399 33.49 -39.77 -30.44
C PHE A 399 34.39 -40.01 -31.65
N ASN A 400 34.28 -39.12 -32.64
CA ASN A 400 35.21 -39.07 -33.77
C ASN A 400 36.43 -38.22 -33.38
N THR A 401 37.53 -38.90 -33.07
CA THR A 401 38.81 -38.29 -32.66
C THR A 401 39.46 -37.44 -33.74
N GLN A 402 39.22 -37.71 -35.03
CA GLN A 402 39.79 -36.92 -36.14
C GLN A 402 39.05 -35.60 -36.36
N LYS A 403 37.74 -35.59 -36.12
CA LYS A 403 36.87 -34.44 -36.40
C LYS A 403 36.43 -33.69 -35.14
N ASN A 404 36.79 -34.17 -33.96
CA ASN A 404 36.32 -33.67 -32.66
C ASN A 404 34.80 -33.58 -32.60
N ILE A 405 34.14 -34.65 -33.04
CA ILE A 405 32.67 -34.73 -33.10
C ILE A 405 32.19 -35.78 -32.09
N LEU A 406 31.32 -35.36 -31.18
CA LEU A 406 30.59 -36.25 -30.28
C LEU A 406 29.17 -36.44 -30.83
N GLU A 407 28.74 -37.70 -31.00
CA GLU A 407 27.37 -38.05 -31.34
C GLU A 407 26.75 -38.92 -30.23
N PHE A 408 25.52 -38.63 -29.84
CA PHE A 408 24.79 -39.40 -28.82
C PHE A 408 23.34 -39.67 -29.24
N ASN A 409 22.71 -40.67 -28.62
CA ASN A 409 21.30 -40.96 -28.78
C ASN A 409 20.48 -40.18 -27.73
N LEU A 410 19.42 -39.49 -28.16
CA LEU A 410 18.63 -38.65 -27.25
C LEU A 410 17.81 -39.47 -26.24
N ASP A 411 17.29 -40.62 -26.65
CA ASP A 411 16.50 -41.49 -25.78
C ASP A 411 17.38 -42.07 -24.67
N LYS A 412 18.62 -42.45 -25.01
CA LYS A 412 19.61 -42.88 -24.01
C LYS A 412 19.98 -41.79 -23.02
N PHE A 413 20.12 -40.55 -23.48
CA PHE A 413 20.36 -39.44 -22.57
C PHE A 413 19.13 -39.11 -21.71
N GLU A 414 17.92 -39.22 -22.25
CA GLU A 414 16.67 -39.06 -21.50
C GLU A 414 16.49 -40.15 -20.43
N ASP A 415 16.77 -41.41 -20.77
CA ASP A 415 16.78 -42.54 -19.84
C ASP A 415 17.76 -42.31 -18.68
N TYR A 416 18.95 -41.79 -18.98
CA TYR A 416 19.92 -41.38 -17.97
C TYR A 416 19.36 -40.29 -17.04
N LEU A 417 18.75 -39.24 -17.60
CA LEU A 417 18.16 -38.16 -16.80
C LEU A 417 17.06 -38.70 -15.87
N HIS A 418 16.20 -39.58 -16.38
CA HIS A 418 15.18 -40.25 -15.57
C HIS A 418 15.78 -41.11 -14.45
N LYS A 419 16.85 -41.86 -14.72
CA LYS A 419 17.59 -42.63 -13.71
C LYS A 419 18.14 -41.72 -12.60
N GLN A 420 18.59 -40.51 -12.94
CA GLN A 420 19.03 -39.49 -11.99
C GLN A 420 17.87 -38.72 -11.33
N LYS A 421 16.61 -39.12 -11.56
CA LYS A 421 15.38 -38.47 -11.08
C LYS A 421 15.20 -37.04 -11.59
N ILE A 422 15.74 -36.74 -12.76
CA ILE A 422 15.57 -35.48 -13.47
C ILE A 422 14.50 -35.69 -14.53
N ASN A 423 13.31 -35.14 -14.30
CA ASN A 423 12.19 -35.26 -15.21
C ASN A 423 12.05 -33.98 -16.04
N LEU A 424 12.21 -34.10 -17.35
CA LEU A 424 12.10 -32.99 -18.31
C LEU A 424 11.13 -33.42 -19.42
N PRO A 425 10.12 -32.61 -19.76
CA PRO A 425 9.34 -32.85 -20.97
C PRO A 425 10.25 -32.98 -22.19
N ARG A 426 9.96 -33.96 -23.05
CA ARG A 426 10.77 -34.26 -24.25
C ARG A 426 11.07 -33.03 -25.12
N VAL A 427 10.10 -32.12 -25.23
CA VAL A 427 10.25 -30.86 -25.97
C VAL A 427 11.31 -29.95 -25.34
N ASP A 428 11.34 -29.85 -24.02
CA ASP A 428 12.31 -29.01 -23.30
C ASP A 428 13.71 -29.63 -23.36
N LEU A 429 13.80 -30.95 -23.27
CA LEU A 429 15.06 -31.68 -23.46
C LEU A 429 15.67 -31.39 -24.84
N VAL A 430 14.87 -31.46 -25.90
CA VAL A 430 15.29 -31.15 -27.27
C VAL A 430 15.81 -29.71 -27.37
N ILE A 431 15.07 -28.74 -26.82
CA ILE A 431 15.46 -27.33 -26.84
C ILE A 431 16.76 -27.10 -26.06
N LYS A 432 16.91 -27.72 -24.89
CA LYS A 432 18.13 -27.65 -24.08
C LYS A 432 19.33 -28.27 -24.81
N CYS A 433 19.18 -29.42 -25.47
CA CYS A 433 20.24 -30.00 -26.31
C CYS A 433 20.67 -29.05 -27.45
N GLN A 434 19.73 -28.36 -28.10
CA GLN A 434 20.03 -27.42 -29.18
C GLN A 434 20.70 -26.13 -28.68
N ASN A 435 20.15 -25.52 -27.63
CA ASN A 435 20.55 -24.19 -27.21
C ASN A 435 21.74 -24.19 -26.25
N ILE A 436 21.83 -25.20 -25.37
CA ILE A 436 22.87 -25.29 -24.33
C ILE A 436 24.04 -26.11 -24.86
N LEU A 437 23.80 -27.36 -25.29
CA LEU A 437 24.86 -28.24 -25.80
C LEU A 437 25.28 -27.93 -27.24
N LYS A 438 24.57 -27.03 -27.93
CA LYS A 438 24.77 -26.74 -29.36
C LYS A 438 24.68 -27.99 -30.24
N ALA A 439 23.95 -29.01 -29.79
CA ALA A 439 23.79 -30.27 -30.50
C ALA A 439 22.76 -30.15 -31.63
N LYS A 440 23.06 -30.75 -32.78
CA LYS A 440 22.14 -30.77 -33.94
C LYS A 440 21.72 -32.19 -34.26
N LYS A 441 20.43 -32.38 -34.54
CA LYS A 441 19.91 -33.67 -34.99
C LYS A 441 20.56 -34.07 -36.31
N ASN A 442 21.01 -35.31 -36.40
CA ASN A 442 21.70 -35.89 -37.53
C ASN A 442 21.01 -37.19 -37.94
N HIS A 443 20.64 -37.29 -39.22
CA HIS A 443 20.04 -38.49 -39.80
C HIS A 443 21.12 -39.26 -40.58
N GLY A 444 21.86 -40.12 -39.87
CA GLY A 444 22.95 -40.91 -40.43
C GLY A 444 22.56 -42.36 -40.74
N LYS A 445 23.52 -43.11 -41.29
CA LYS A 445 23.48 -44.57 -41.43
C LYS A 445 24.84 -45.18 -41.05
N TYR A 446 24.83 -46.41 -40.55
CA TYR A 446 26.04 -47.23 -40.38
C TYR A 446 25.79 -48.58 -41.07
N GLY A 447 26.52 -48.86 -42.15
CA GLY A 447 26.16 -49.93 -43.09
C GLY A 447 24.74 -49.70 -43.65
N THR A 448 23.87 -50.69 -43.52
CA THR A 448 22.45 -50.61 -43.93
C THR A 448 21.53 -50.06 -42.83
N LYS A 449 22.00 -49.91 -41.59
CA LYS A 449 21.17 -49.51 -40.44
C LYS A 449 21.05 -47.98 -40.32
N SER A 450 19.83 -47.50 -40.09
CA SER A 450 19.57 -46.09 -39.76
C SER A 450 20.17 -45.74 -38.38
N CYS A 451 20.84 -44.59 -38.30
CA CYS A 451 21.49 -44.10 -37.07
C CYS A 451 21.11 -42.64 -36.87
N VAL A 452 20.00 -42.39 -36.17
CA VAL A 452 19.57 -41.05 -35.77
C VAL A 452 20.31 -40.66 -34.49
N SER A 453 21.06 -39.57 -34.54
CA SER A 453 21.91 -39.11 -33.45
C SER A 453 21.82 -37.59 -33.28
N TRP A 454 22.31 -37.10 -32.14
CA TRP A 454 22.54 -35.70 -31.87
C TRP A 454 24.03 -35.42 -31.88
N ARG A 455 24.45 -34.49 -32.75
CA ARG A 455 25.84 -34.21 -33.07
C ARG A 455 26.30 -32.89 -32.44
N MET A 456 27.41 -32.94 -31.74
CA MET A 456 28.15 -31.79 -31.20
C MET A 456 29.52 -31.70 -31.89
N VAL A 457 29.91 -30.51 -32.34
CA VAL A 457 31.18 -30.26 -33.06
C VAL A 457 32.16 -29.54 -32.13
N GLY A 458 33.46 -29.76 -32.32
CA GLY A 458 34.52 -29.09 -31.56
C GLY A 458 34.58 -29.54 -30.09
N GLN A 459 34.16 -30.77 -29.81
CA GLN A 459 34.13 -31.31 -28.44
C GLN A 459 35.45 -31.98 -28.08
N THR A 460 35.77 -31.97 -26.80
CA THR A 460 36.83 -32.78 -26.19
C THR A 460 36.19 -33.76 -25.22
N VAL A 461 36.69 -35.00 -25.21
CA VAL A 461 36.27 -36.04 -24.26
C VAL A 461 37.51 -36.46 -23.46
N ASP A 462 37.37 -36.57 -22.15
CA ASP A 462 38.46 -36.99 -21.27
C ASP A 462 38.91 -38.40 -21.62
N LYS A 463 40.22 -38.67 -21.51
CA LYS A 463 40.80 -39.96 -21.91
C LYS A 463 40.21 -41.14 -21.13
N GLU A 464 39.84 -40.91 -19.87
CA GLU A 464 39.23 -41.89 -18.97
C GLU A 464 37.77 -42.21 -19.35
N ASP A 465 37.15 -41.34 -20.15
CA ASP A 465 35.79 -41.49 -20.67
C ASP A 465 35.77 -41.99 -22.12
N LEU A 466 36.93 -42.27 -22.72
CA LEU A 466 37.07 -42.80 -24.07
C LEU A 466 37.35 -44.31 -24.09
N ILE A 467 36.59 -45.06 -24.88
CA ILE A 467 36.87 -46.47 -25.19
C ILE A 467 37.40 -46.55 -26.63
N VAL A 468 38.68 -46.91 -26.75
CA VAL A 468 39.35 -47.12 -28.04
C VAL A 468 39.30 -48.60 -28.38
N GLU A 469 38.47 -48.97 -29.35
CA GLU A 469 38.46 -50.34 -29.87
C GLU A 469 39.52 -50.50 -30.98
N GLY A 470 40.48 -51.40 -30.74
CA GLY A 470 41.45 -51.91 -31.70
C GLY A 470 41.74 -53.38 -31.40
N GLU A 471 42.05 -54.18 -32.43
CA GLU A 471 42.41 -55.59 -32.27
C GLU A 471 43.66 -55.73 -31.40
N TYR A 472 43.58 -56.57 -30.38
CA TYR A 472 44.73 -57.00 -29.59
C TYR A 472 45.59 -57.91 -30.47
N GLN A 473 46.78 -57.47 -30.89
CA GLN A 473 47.79 -58.39 -31.43
C GLN A 473 48.55 -59.00 -30.26
N GLU A 474 48.30 -60.29 -30.02
CA GLU A 474 49.11 -61.10 -29.12
C GLU A 474 50.52 -61.24 -29.74
N ILE A 475 51.54 -60.65 -29.11
CA ILE A 475 52.92 -60.91 -29.50
C ILE A 475 53.26 -62.33 -29.04
N LYS A 476 53.27 -63.28 -29.98
CA LYS A 476 53.96 -64.55 -29.82
C LYS A 476 55.35 -64.43 -30.40
N ASP A 477 56.36 -64.62 -29.57
CA ASP A 477 57.68 -65.20 -29.89
C ASP A 477 58.59 -65.04 -28.65
N ASN A 478 59.48 -65.96 -28.28
CA ASN A 478 59.71 -67.36 -28.65
C ASN A 478 60.53 -67.92 -27.49
N GLY A 479 60.07 -69.02 -26.88
CA GLY A 479 60.94 -69.81 -26.03
C GLY A 479 61.80 -70.70 -26.90
N GLU A 480 63.03 -70.30 -27.18
CA GLU A 480 64.10 -71.25 -27.52
C GLU A 480 64.92 -71.53 -26.26
N GLN A 481 64.61 -72.68 -25.68
CA GLN A 481 65.44 -73.42 -24.76
C GLN A 481 66.56 -74.13 -25.54
N ASN A 482 67.67 -74.36 -24.83
CA ASN A 482 68.71 -75.38 -25.05
C ASN A 482 69.88 -74.96 -25.96
N ASN A 483 71.14 -75.30 -25.68
CA ASN A 483 71.76 -76.08 -24.60
C ASN A 483 73.27 -75.79 -24.62
N GLU A 484 73.97 -76.27 -23.59
CA GLU A 484 75.38 -76.68 -23.63
C GLU A 484 75.77 -77.46 -24.89
#